data_AF-Q1H0W9-F1
#
_entry.id   AF-Q1H0W9-F1
#
_cell.length_a   1.000
_cell.length_b   1.000
_cell.length_c   1.000
_cell.angle_alpha   90.00
_cell.angle_beta   90.00
_cell.angle_gamma   90.00
#
_symmetry.space_group_name_H-M   'P 1'
#
loop_
_entity.id
_entity.type
_entity.pdbx_description
1 polymer ?
#
loop_
_entity_poly.entity_id
_entity_poly.type
_entity_poly.pdbx_seq_one_letter_code
_entity_poly.pdbx_strand_id
1 'polypeptide(L)' 'MLPTKAPVKTCLLNLLDELVEHDGYGSLKVDIRLLRRGQKEIIIDCGKQYRFVVDFQPANSAGDKGQQGMTD' A
#
# COMPACT_ATOMS: atom_id res chain seq x y z
N MET A 1 7.42 -10.90 -6.35
CA MET A 1 6.31 -9.95 -6.59
C MET A 1 6.51 -8.77 -5.66
N LEU A 2 6.93 -7.61 -6.18
CA LEU A 2 7.02 -6.39 -5.38
C LEU A 2 5.59 -5.96 -5.00
N PRO A 3 5.28 -5.68 -3.73
CA PRO A 3 3.97 -5.20 -3.33
C PRO A 3 3.81 -3.78 -3.86
N THR A 4 3.29 -3.67 -5.08
CA THR A 4 2.84 -2.41 -5.68
C THR A 4 1.79 -1.80 -4.76
N LYS A 5 1.62 -0.48 -4.77
CA LYS A 5 0.65 0.24 -3.94
C LYS A 5 -0.82 -0.10 -4.27
N ALA A 6 -1.06 -0.81 -5.37
CA ALA A 6 -2.36 -1.12 -5.93
C ALA A 6 -3.31 -1.96 -5.03
N PRO A 7 -2.89 -3.10 -4.43
CA PRO A 7 -3.79 -3.94 -3.65
C PRO A 7 -4.23 -3.27 -2.35
N VAL A 8 -3.41 -2.37 -1.78
CA VAL A 8 -3.78 -1.60 -0.58
C VAL A 8 -4.92 -0.64 -0.87
N LYS A 9 -4.85 0.06 -2.01
CA LYS A 9 -5.91 1.00 -2.43
C LYS A 9 -7.21 0.26 -2.71
N THR A 10 -7.16 -0.85 -3.44
CA THR A 10 -8.35 -1.65 -3.73
C THR A 10 -8.98 -2.20 -2.45
N CYS A 11 -8.17 -2.71 -1.51
CA CYS A 11 -8.68 -3.19 -0.22
C CYS A 11 -9.35 -2.08 0.59
N LEU A 12 -8.77 -0.88 0.62
CA LEU A 12 -9.35 0.27 1.33
C LEU A 12 -10.71 0.67 0.73
N LEU A 13 -10.80 0.77 -0.60
CA LEU A 13 -12.03 1.17 -1.28
C LEU A 13 -13.13 0.13 -1.05
N ASN A 14 -12.83 -1.15 -1.20
CA ASN A 14 -13.80 -2.21 -0.95
C ASN A 14 -14.32 -2.20 0.50
N LEU A 15 -13.43 -2.06 1.48
CA LEU A 15 -13.82 -1.97 2.90
C LEU A 15 -14.65 -0.73 3.19
N LEU A 16 -14.39 0.38 2.49
CA LEU A 16 -15.17 1.59 2.61
C LEU A 16 -16.58 1.41 2.02
N ASP A 17 -16.69 0.79 0.84
CA ASP A 17 -17.98 0.49 0.22
C ASP A 17 -18.83 -0.41 1.13
N GLU A 18 -18.23 -1.49 1.66
CA GLU A 18 -18.89 -2.38 2.64
C GLU A 18 -19.38 -1.62 3.89
N LEU A 19 -18.60 -0.64 4.37
CA LEU A 19 -18.97 0.17 5.53
C LEU A 19 -20.11 1.14 5.25
N VAL A 20 -20.16 1.66 4.02
CA VAL A 20 -21.21 2.59 3.56
C VAL A 20 -22.53 1.85 3.31
N GLU A 21 -22.46 0.62 2.79
CA GLU A 21 -23.64 -0.23 2.58
C GLU A 21 -24.18 -0.83 3.89
N HIS A 22 -23.39 -0.80 4.97
CA HIS A 22 -23.79 -1.35 6.26
C HIS A 22 -24.67 -0.36 7.05
N ASP A 23 -25.92 -0.77 7.32
CA ASP A 23 -26.92 -0.04 8.14
C ASP A 23 -26.59 -0.10 9.66
N GLY A 24 -25.39 0.34 10.04
CA GLY A 24 -24.93 0.33 11.43
C GLY A 24 -23.65 1.11 11.67
N TYR A 25 -23.10 1.02 12.89
CA TYR A 25 -21.82 1.66 13.20
C TYR A 25 -20.66 0.83 12.62
N GLY A 26 -19.93 1.44 11.71
CA GLY A 26 -18.69 0.92 11.15
C GLY A 26 -17.50 1.79 11.55
N SER A 27 -16.37 1.15 11.89
CA SER A 27 -15.11 1.85 12.19
C SER A 27 -14.02 1.38 11.24
N LEU A 28 -13.51 2.29 10.42
CA LEU A 28 -12.35 2.05 9.55
C LEU A 28 -11.16 2.87 10.07
N LYS A 29 -10.08 2.18 10.43
CA LYS A 29 -8.83 2.81 10.89
C LYS A 29 -7.68 2.43 9.98
N VAL A 30 -6.88 3.40 9.58
CA VAL A 30 -5.68 3.18 8.76
C VAL A 30 -4.46 3.69 9.53
N ASP A 31 -3.57 2.77 9.88
CA ASP A 31 -2.31 3.03 10.56
C ASP A 31 -1.15 2.82 9.59
N ILE A 32 -0.35 3.86 9.37
CA ILE A 32 0.84 3.80 8.50
C ILE A 32 2.08 3.91 9.36
N ARG A 33 2.91 2.86 9.37
CA ARG A 33 4.17 2.82 10.11
C ARG A 33 5.34 2.82 9.13
N LEU A 34 6.30 3.72 9.37
CA LEU A 34 7.55 3.73 8.62
C LEU A 34 8.48 2.66 9.19
N LEU A 35 8.89 1.72 8.34
CA LEU A 35 9.87 0.69 8.69
C LEU A 35 11.28 1.15 8.32
N ARG A 36 12.28 0.49 8.92
CA ARG A 36 13.68 0.67 8.54
C ARG A 36 13.91 0.06 7.16
N ARG A 37 14.69 0.73 6.29
CA ARG A 37 14.98 0.37 4.87
C ARG A 37 14.00 0.87 3.79
N GLY A 38 13.24 1.93 4.07
CA GLY A 38 12.34 2.52 3.07
C GLY A 38 11.09 1.68 2.79
N GLN A 39 10.73 0.79 3.71
CA GLN A 39 9.43 0.11 3.66
C GLN A 39 8.42 0.88 4.49
N LYS A 40 7.15 0.78 4.11
CA LYS A 40 6.01 1.29 4.86
C LYS A 40 5.11 0.10 5.17
N GLU A 41 4.78 -0.06 6.43
CA GLU A 41 3.73 -0.97 6.86
C GLU A 41 2.43 -0.19 6.91
N ILE A 42 1.39 -0.75 6.32
CA ILE A 42 0.04 -0.19 6.29
C ILE A 42 -0.87 -1.22 6.94
N ILE A 43 -1.50 -0.82 8.04
CA ILE A 43 -2.43 -1.63 8.80
C ILE A 43 -3.82 -1.01 8.61
N ILE A 44 -4.78 -1.81 8.16
CA ILE A 44 -6.19 -1.39 8.02
C ILE A 44 -7.00 -2.22 9.01
N ASP A 45 -7.73 -1.54 9.89
CA ASP A 45 -8.59 -2.16 10.89
C ASP A 45 -10.05 -1.79 10.62
N CYS A 46 -10.87 -2.80 10.36
CA CYS A 46 -12.30 -2.69 10.11
C CYS A 46 -13.06 -3.84 10.79
N GLY A 47 -12.70 -4.16 12.04
CA GLY A 47 -13.15 -5.36 12.76
C GLY A 47 -12.33 -6.62 12.43
N LYS A 48 -11.65 -6.64 11.27
CA LYS A 48 -10.51 -7.51 10.97
C LYS A 48 -9.31 -6.64 10.63
N GLN A 49 -8.12 -7.11 11.02
CA GLN A 49 -6.87 -6.40 10.77
C GLN A 49 -6.20 -6.92 9.50
N TYR A 50 -6.04 -6.06 8.52
CA TYR A 50 -5.32 -6.31 7.29
C TYR A 50 -3.95 -5.64 7.36
N ARG A 51 -2.88 -6.36 7.03
CA ARG A 51 -1.52 -5.84 7.10
C ARG A 51 -0.82 -5.97 5.77
N PHE A 52 -0.32 -4.83 5.29
CA PHE A 52 0.38 -4.72 4.02
C PHE A 52 1.76 -4.12 4.26
N VAL A 53 2.78 -4.72 3.67
CA VAL A 53 4.12 -4.13 3.61
C VAL A 53 4.34 -3.62 2.20
N VAL A 54 4.65 -2.35 2.06
CA VAL A 54 4.86 -1.67 0.78
C VAL A 54 6.27 -1.11 0.73
N ASP A 55 7.04 -1.52 -0.28
CA ASP A 55 8.33 -0.91 -0.55
C ASP A 55 8.12 0.52 -1.07
N PHE A 56 8.73 1.48 -0.37
CA PHE A 56 8.73 2.89 -0.74
C PHE A 56 10.16 3.29 -1.08
N GLN A 57 10.51 3.22 -2.36
CA GLN A 57 11.73 3.85 -2.84
C GLN A 57 11.49 5.36 -2.85
N PRO A 58 12.16 6.16 -1.99
CA PRO A 58 12.10 7.61 -2.14
C PRO A 58 12.67 7.93 -3.52
N ALA A 59 11.97 8.77 -4.29
CA ALA A 59 12.34 9.16 -5.66
C ALA A 59 13.71 9.88 -5.76
N ASN A 60 14.50 9.93 -4.69
CA ASN A 60 15.75 10.65 -4.57
C ASN A 60 16.97 9.73 -4.39
N SER A 61 16.92 8.50 -4.89
CA SER A 61 18.08 7.61 -4.97
C SER A 61 18.15 6.91 -6.32
N ALA A 62 17.90 7.66 -7.39
CA ALA A 62 18.30 7.25 -8.73
C ALA A 62 19.79 7.56 -8.91
N GLY A 63 20.63 6.65 -8.42
CA GLY A 63 21.79 6.22 -9.19
C GLY A 63 21.32 5.18 -10.21
N ASP A 64 20.47 5.58 -11.16
CA ASP A 64 20.12 4.76 -12.32
C ASP A 64 21.19 4.98 -13.38
N LYS A 65 22.28 4.23 -13.27
CA LYS A 65 23.21 4.01 -14.39
C LYS A 65 22.71 2.81 -15.17
N GLY A 66 22.13 3.08 -16.34
CA GLY A 66 22.39 2.38 -17.59
C GLY A 66 21.90 0.94 -17.72
N GLN A 67 20.97 0.74 -18.66
CA GLN A 67 21.25 -0.16 -19.78
C GLN A 67 20.45 0.25 -21.01
N GLN A 68 21.17 0.85 -21.94
CA GLN A 68 20.81 1.08 -23.33
C GLN A 68 21.23 -0.18 -24.10
N GLY A 69 20.30 -0.82 -24.79
CA GLY A 69 20.55 -1.93 -25.72
C GLY A 69 19.37 -1.99 -26.70
N MET A 70 19.51 -1.48 -27.92
CA MET A 70 20.12 -2.15 -29.07
C MET A 70 19.25 -3.31 -29.56
N THR A 71 18.50 -3.10 -30.65
CA THR A 71 18.49 -3.98 -31.84
C THR A 71 17.75 -3.31 -32.99
N ASP A 72 18.43 -3.39 -34.14
CA ASP A 72 18.18 -3.05 -35.55
C ASP A 72 16.82 -2.47 -35.98
#